data_AF-A0A7K4A187-F1
#
_entry.id   AF-A0A7K4A187-F1
#
_cell.length_a   1.000
_cell.length_b   1.000
_cell.length_c   1.000
_cell.angle_alpha   90.00
_cell.angle_beta   90.00
_cell.angle_gamma   90.00
#
_symmetry.space_group_name_H-M   'P 1'
#
loop_
_entity.id
_entity.type
_entity.pdbx_description
1 polymer ?
#
loop_
_entity_poly.entity_id
_entity_poly.type
_entity_poly.pdbx_seq_one_letter_code
_entity_poly.pdbx_strand_id
1 'polypeptide(L)' 'MCPDKENSSGKKVCDVCGREAIGMQILGCCASTVCEEHAEQQLRGLSPGEKLQWGVCYFVRFPEDPDEK' A
#
# COMPACT_ATOMS: atom_id res chain seq x y z
N MET A 1 22.35 -16.96 -12.56
CA MET A 1 22.42 -16.07 -11.38
C MET A 1 21.04 -15.48 -11.20
N CYS A 2 20.50 -15.62 -9.99
CA CYS A 2 19.21 -15.10 -9.47
C CYS A 2 17.94 -15.54 -10.24
N PRO A 3 17.16 -16.51 -9.74
CA PRO A 3 15.88 -16.85 -10.35
C PRO A 3 14.86 -15.74 -10.09
N ASP A 4 14.28 -15.20 -11.17
CA ASP A 4 13.09 -14.35 -11.20
C ASP A 4 11.90 -15.09 -10.56
N LYS A 5 11.81 -15.05 -9.23
CA LYS A 5 10.67 -15.56 -8.48
C LYS A 5 9.50 -14.57 -8.60
N GLU A 6 9.01 -14.43 -9.82
CA GLU A 6 7.75 -13.77 -10.15
C GLU A 6 6.60 -14.73 -9.80
N ASN A 7 6.36 -14.93 -8.50
CA ASN A 7 5.07 -15.42 -8.03
C ASN A 7 4.94 -15.17 -6.53
N SER A 8 4.14 -14.17 -6.17
CA SER A 8 3.26 -14.23 -5.01
C SER A 8 2.44 -12.96 -5.04
N SER A 9 1.13 -13.11 -4.91
CA SER A 9 0.17 -12.08 -4.50
C SER A 9 0.68 -11.40 -3.22
N GLY A 10 1.65 -10.52 -3.39
CA GLY A 10 2.59 -10.11 -2.36
C GLY A 10 1.87 -9.23 -1.38
N LYS A 11 1.36 -9.83 -0.30
CA LYS A 11 0.91 -9.13 0.89
C LYS A 11 2.01 -8.15 1.26
N LYS A 12 1.80 -6.88 0.91
CA LYS A 12 2.78 -5.84 1.18
C LYS A 12 2.83 -5.66 2.68
N VAL A 13 4.02 -5.52 3.23
CA VAL A 13 4.19 -5.29 4.67
C VAL A 13 4.43 -3.80 4.93
N CYS A 14 4.12 -3.36 6.14
CA CYS A 14 4.36 -2.01 6.58
C CYS A 14 5.87 -1.81 6.75
N ASP A 15 6.41 -0.77 6.12
CA ASP A 15 7.84 -0.44 6.20
C ASP A 15 8.29 -0.06 7.62
N VAL A 16 7.34 0.40 8.45
CA VAL A 16 7.62 0.85 9.82
C VAL A 16 7.64 -0.30 10.83
N CYS A 17 6.71 -1.25 10.73
CA CYS A 17 6.54 -2.30 11.76
C CYS A 17 6.43 -3.74 11.22
N GLY A 18 6.46 -3.93 9.90
CA GLY A 18 6.43 -5.26 9.27
C GLY A 18 5.07 -5.96 9.26
N ARG A 19 4.00 -5.33 9.77
CA ARG A 19 2.64 -5.89 9.72
C ARG A 19 2.02 -5.80 8.33
N GLU A 20 0.85 -6.41 8.12
CA GLU A 20 0.15 -6.33 6.85
C GLU A 20 -0.17 -4.85 6.49
N ALA A 21 0.35 -4.41 5.35
CA ALA A 21 0.09 -3.07 4.85
C ALA A 21 -1.27 -3.05 4.19
N ILE A 22 -2.03 -2.02 4.55
CA ILE A 22 -3.35 -1.77 4.00
C ILE A 22 -3.27 -0.98 2.69
N GLY A 23 -2.12 -0.35 2.44
CA GLY A 23 -1.93 0.55 1.32
C GLY A 23 -0.51 1.12 1.26
N MET A 24 -0.34 2.04 0.32
CA MET A 24 0.86 2.82 0.12
C MET A 24 0.51 4.29 0.21
N GLN A 25 1.38 5.07 0.86
CA GLN A 25 1.33 6.52 0.84
C GLN A 25 2.63 7.07 0.27
N ILE A 26 2.50 8.05 -0.62
CA ILE A 26 3.58 8.78 -1.25
C ILE A 26 3.48 10.22 -0.78
N LEU A 27 4.44 10.65 0.02
CA LEU A 27 4.50 11.99 0.60
C LEU A 27 5.61 12.76 -0.11
N GLY A 28 5.28 13.42 -1.21
CA GLY A 28 6.26 14.10 -2.06
C GLY A 28 7.13 13.11 -2.83
N CYS A 29 8.41 12.97 -2.43
CA CYS A 29 9.37 12.11 -3.13
C CYS A 29 9.52 10.71 -2.55
N CYS A 30 8.96 10.46 -1.37
CA CYS A 30 9.10 9.18 -0.67
C CYS A 30 7.80 8.39 -0.75
N ALA A 31 7.88 7.12 -1.15
CA ALA A 31 6.78 6.18 -1.16
C ALA A 31 7.03 5.07 -0.12
N SER A 32 6.04 4.81 0.73
CA SER A 32 6.13 3.79 1.78
C SER A 32 4.82 3.02 1.92
N THR A 33 4.92 1.71 2.12
CA THR A 33 3.77 0.86 2.46
C THR A 33 3.51 0.91 3.95
N VAL A 34 2.24 1.06 4.33
CA VAL A 34 1.83 1.33 5.71
C VAL A 34 0.64 0.47 6.11
N CYS A 35 0.65 -0.01 7.36
CA CYS A 35 -0.49 -0.69 7.98
C CYS A 35 -1.48 0.33 8.53
N GLU A 36 -2.65 -0.13 8.99
CA GLU A 36 -3.71 0.75 9.50
C GLU A 36 -3.25 1.75 10.57
N GLU A 37 -2.34 1.33 11.46
CA GLU A 37 -1.82 2.21 12.51
C GLU A 37 -0.79 3.24 12.05
N HIS A 38 -0.06 2.97 10.96
CA HIS A 38 0.96 3.87 10.40
C HIS A 38 0.48 4.64 9.17
N ALA A 39 -0.73 4.35 8.71
CA ALA A 39 -1.33 5.02 7.58
C ALA A 39 -1.94 6.36 7.98
N GLU A 40 -1.75 7.33 7.10
CA GLU A 40 -2.43 8.63 7.22
C GLU A 40 -3.95 8.46 7.22
N GLN A 41 -4.65 9.36 7.92
CA GLN A 41 -6.11 9.32 8.05
C GLN A 41 -6.82 9.28 6.69
N GLN A 42 -6.26 9.95 5.69
CA GLN A 42 -6.72 9.93 4.31
C GLN A 42 -6.69 8.51 3.72
N LEU A 43 -5.60 7.76 3.89
CA LEU A 43 -5.46 6.39 3.39
C LEU A 43 -6.37 5.41 4.16
N ARG A 44 -6.60 5.66 5.45
CA ARG A 44 -7.53 4.86 6.27
C ARG A 44 -8.99 5.07 5.87
N GLY A 45 -9.35 6.27 5.43
CA GLY A 45 -10.69 6.60 4.96
C GLY A 45 -10.99 6.16 3.53
N LEU A 46 -9.98 5.69 2.77
CA LEU A 46 -10.18 5.16 1.42
C LEU A 46 -10.76 3.74 1.45
N SER A 47 -11.66 3.46 0.52
CA SER A 47 -12.14 2.09 0.30
C SER A 47 -11.05 1.22 -0.35
N PRO A 48 -11.10 -0.11 -0.18
CA PRO A 48 -10.17 -1.03 -0.84
C PRO A 48 -10.07 -0.78 -2.34
N GLY A 49 -8.84 -0.65 -2.86
CA GLY A 49 -8.59 -0.37 -4.28
C GLY A 49 -8.71 1.11 -4.69
N GLU A 50 -9.20 1.99 -3.80
CA GLU A 50 -9.27 3.42 -4.08
C GLU A 50 -7.91 4.12 -4.01
N LYS A 51 -7.82 5.25 -4.70
CA LYS A 51 -6.64 6.10 -4.76
C LYS A 51 -7.07 7.54 -4.55
N LEU A 52 -6.35 8.26 -3.70
CA LEU A 52 -6.55 9.68 -3.46
C LEU A 52 -5.26 10.43 -3.79
N GLN A 53 -5.38 11.48 -4.60
CA GLN A 53 -4.31 12.45 -4.79
C GLN A 53 -4.65 13.73 -4.04
N TRP A 54 -3.70 14.22 -3.25
CA TRP A 54 -3.81 15.46 -2.49
C TRP A 54 -2.58 16.34 -2.74
N GLY A 55 -2.64 17.14 -3.80
CA GLY A 55 -1.50 17.96 -4.23
C GLY A 55 -0.31 17.08 -4.64
N VAL A 56 0.76 17.14 -3.86
CA VAL A 56 1.98 16.33 -4.05
C VAL A 56 1.95 14.98 -3.31
N CYS A 57 0.91 14.74 -2.51
CA CYS A 57 0.73 13.50 -1.78
C CYS A 57 -0.20 12.56 -2.54
N TYR A 58 0.10 11.26 -2.53
CA TYR A 58 -0.74 10.23 -3.12
C TYR A 58 -0.96 9.10 -2.12
N PHE A 59 -2.20 8.64 -2.03
CA PHE A 59 -2.61 7.56 -1.15
C PHE A 59 -3.25 6.47 -2.01
N VAL A 60 -2.81 5.23 -1.84
CA VAL A 60 -3.27 4.07 -2.60
C VAL A 60 -3.67 2.99 -1.62
N ARG A 61 -4.97 2.72 -1.50
CA ARG A 61 -5.47 1.61 -0.70
C ARG A 61 -5.36 0.32 -1.51
N PHE A 62 -4.81 -0.73 -0.92
CA PHE A 62 -4.76 -2.03 -1.60
C PHE A 62 -6.17 -2.64 -1.64
N PRO A 63 -6.55 -3.34 -2.72
CA PRO A 63 -7.76 -4.14 -2.73
C PRO A 63 -7.64 -5.27 -1.69
N GLU A 64 -8.76 -5.66 -1.09
CA GLU A 64 -8.81 -6.75 -0.10
C GLU A 64 -8.70 -8.14 -0.76
N ASP A 65 -8.87 -8.21 -2.07
CA ASP A 65 -8.90 -9.46 -2.83
C ASP A 65 -7.62 -9.69 -3.63
N PRO A 66 -6.86 -10.76 -3.36
CA PRO A 66 -5.74 -11.19 -4.20
C PRO A 66 -6.17 -11.94 -5.47
N ASP A 67 -7.46 -12.04 -5.78
CA ASP A 67 -7.98 -12.81 -6.92
C ASP A 67 -9.34 -12.28 -7.36
N GLU A 68 -9.40 -11.46 -8.41
CA GLU A 68 -10.42 -11.61 -9.46
C GLU A 68 -10.11 -10.73 -10.68
N LYS A 69 -9.56 -11.42 -11.67
CA LYS A 69 -9.65 -11.29 -13.13
C LYS A 69 -10.51 -10.19 -13.75
#